data_AF-A0A818T5V1-F1
#
_entry.id   AF-A0A818T5V1-F1
#
_cell.length_a   1.000
_cell.length_b   1.000
_cell.length_c   1.000
_cell.angle_alpha   90.00
_cell.angle_beta   90.00
_cell.angle_gamma   90.00
#
_symmetry.space_group_name_H-M   'P 1'
#
loop_
_entity.id
_entity.type
_entity.pdbx_description
1 polymer ?
#
loop_
_entity_poly.entity_id
_entity_poly.type
_entity_poly.pdbx_seq_one_letter_code
_entity_poly.pdbx_strand_id
1 'polypeptide(L)'
;MEEEFPKLFDCPDFLKGKYCHALCNYRHQTEEEKRAIEKYRDSFQLKLSPKKSNRFGPVYIIAGPERSGTSWLFNAVRLLLVHQDSPFGPADSYRLNHITKNDLETRLIEACGRPLVIRTMRKPDSNWAQDLDQSGHGYMVFVSHRDLRDVIDDCLAIGWMKHDIGVILSRLKAYMTAFDYWRSNAKGDFRYESTHHEPVEQIKHLARLMGIESTHAEHIAREINSLRPGQAIGPDQVTKMWPAQRVIEASLADGDDKDDKQTDNEHEPKKAVVVPGQAKLTENERRKIRDVHSDFHDRYGYI
;
A
#
# COMPACT_ATOMS: atom_id res chain seq x y z
N MET A 1 -4.36 35.39 26.68
CA MET A 1 -5.32 34.33 26.31
C MET A 1 -4.53 33.29 25.56
N GLU A 2 -3.97 32.35 26.31
CA GLU A 2 -3.36 31.13 25.77
C GLU A 2 -4.53 30.15 25.58
N GLU A 3 -4.83 29.79 24.33
CA GLU A 3 -5.81 28.75 24.04
C GLU A 3 -5.20 27.40 24.43
N GLU A 4 -5.77 26.79 25.47
CA GLU A 4 -5.45 25.44 25.90
C GLU A 4 -5.75 24.45 24.76
N PHE A 5 -4.70 23.96 24.11
CA PHE A 5 -4.79 22.75 23.28
C PHE A 5 -5.28 21.60 24.16
N PRO A 6 -6.39 20.90 23.80
CA PRO A 6 -6.81 19.72 24.54
C PRO A 6 -5.68 18.68 24.48
N LYS A 7 -5.36 18.07 25.62
CA LYS A 7 -4.48 16.90 25.74
C LYS A 7 -5.06 15.74 24.94
N LEU A 8 -4.83 15.74 23.63
CA LEU A 8 -5.43 14.84 22.63
C LEU A 8 -4.80 13.44 22.60
N PHE A 9 -3.88 13.14 23.52
CA PHE A 9 -3.24 11.84 23.66
C PHE A 9 -3.95 10.89 24.64
N ASP A 10 -4.97 11.36 25.38
CA ASP A 10 -5.71 10.54 26.35
C ASP A 10 -7.01 9.97 25.77
N CYS A 11 -6.93 9.32 24.60
CA CYS A 11 -8.00 8.39 24.19
C CYS A 11 -7.64 6.99 24.73
N PRO A 12 -8.32 6.48 25.77
CA PRO A 12 -7.98 5.17 26.37
C PRO A 12 -8.08 4.01 25.38
N ASP A 13 -8.82 4.20 24.28
CA ASP A 13 -9.02 3.22 23.21
C ASP A 13 -7.94 3.28 22.11
N PHE A 14 -7.13 4.35 22.06
CA PHE A 14 -5.96 4.45 21.18
C PHE A 14 -4.95 3.34 21.49
N LEU A 15 -4.74 3.06 22.79
CA LEU A 15 -3.86 1.99 23.26
C LEU A 15 -4.45 0.59 23.06
N LYS A 16 -5.77 0.48 22.81
CA LYS A 16 -6.48 -0.81 22.71
C LYS A 16 -6.81 -1.23 21.28
N GLY A 17 -6.59 -0.37 20.27
CA GLY A 17 -6.73 -0.72 18.85
C GLY A 17 -8.15 -1.08 18.38
N LYS A 18 -9.19 -0.91 19.22
CA LYS A 18 -10.53 -1.49 18.98
C LYS A 18 -11.51 -0.58 18.23
N TYR A 19 -11.36 0.75 18.27
CA TYR A 19 -12.33 1.68 17.63
C TYR A 19 -11.70 2.90 16.95
N CYS A 20 -10.38 2.91 16.79
CA CYS A 20 -9.61 4.04 16.26
C CYS A 20 -9.87 4.32 14.75
N HIS A 21 -10.22 3.31 13.95
CA HIS A 21 -10.14 3.42 12.49
C HIS A 21 -11.28 4.19 11.84
N ALA A 22 -12.55 4.03 12.24
CA ALA A 22 -13.66 4.73 11.56
C ALA A 22 -13.61 6.25 11.79
N LEU A 23 -13.34 6.68 13.03
CA LEU A 23 -13.21 8.10 13.39
C LEU A 23 -11.89 8.71 12.91
N CYS A 24 -10.77 7.98 12.89
CA CYS A 24 -9.53 8.47 12.26
C CYS A 24 -9.66 8.54 10.74
N ASN A 25 -10.23 7.53 10.08
CA ASN A 25 -10.52 7.58 8.65
C ASN A 25 -11.40 8.80 8.34
N TYR A 26 -12.47 9.02 9.11
CA TYR A 26 -13.31 10.21 8.94
C TYR A 26 -12.55 11.53 9.13
N ARG A 27 -11.65 11.64 10.11
CA ARG A 27 -10.88 12.89 10.36
C ARG A 27 -9.87 13.23 9.26
N HIS A 28 -9.31 12.21 8.63
CA HIS A 28 -8.25 12.34 7.62
C HIS A 28 -8.76 12.21 6.19
N GLN A 29 -10.07 11.99 6.03
CA GLN A 29 -10.75 12.08 4.75
C GLN A 29 -10.83 13.52 4.26
N THR A 30 -10.79 13.69 2.95
CA THR A 30 -11.07 14.97 2.32
C THR A 30 -12.51 15.39 2.64
N GLU A 31 -12.83 16.68 2.54
CA GLU A 31 -14.21 17.15 2.74
C GLU A 31 -15.18 16.51 1.73
N GLU A 32 -14.70 16.12 0.55
CA GLU A 32 -15.47 15.37 -0.45
C GLU A 32 -15.78 13.94 0.01
N GLU A 33 -14.78 13.24 0.55
CA GLU A 33 -14.96 11.90 1.13
C GLU A 33 -15.92 11.91 2.33
N LYS A 34 -15.81 12.92 3.20
CA LYS A 34 -16.74 13.09 4.33
C LYS A 34 -18.17 13.32 3.86
N ARG A 35 -18.38 14.22 2.89
CA ARG A 35 -19.70 14.49 2.30
C ARG A 35 -20.29 13.26 1.61
N ALA A 36 -19.46 12.46 0.93
CA ALA A 36 -19.90 11.20 0.32
C ALA A 36 -20.39 10.19 1.38
N ILE A 37 -19.67 10.07 2.49
CA ILE A 37 -20.07 9.21 3.62
C ILE A 37 -21.36 9.69 4.27
N GLU A 38 -21.49 10.99 4.53
CA GLU A 38 -22.69 11.56 5.18
C GLU A 38 -23.94 11.38 4.31
N LYS A 39 -23.83 11.70 3.01
CA LYS A 39 -24.91 11.45 2.03
C LYS A 39 -25.31 9.97 2.01
N TYR A 40 -24.33 9.06 2.05
CA TYR A 40 -24.61 7.63 2.09
C TYR A 40 -25.28 7.22 3.40
N ARG A 41 -24.77 7.67 4.56
CA ARG A 41 -25.31 7.37 5.89
C ARG A 41 -26.77 7.79 6.03
N ASP A 42 -27.11 9.00 5.59
CA ASP A 42 -28.49 9.50 5.66
C ASP A 42 -29.42 8.69 4.75
N SER A 43 -28.93 8.33 3.55
CA SER A 43 -29.67 7.46 2.62
C SER A 43 -29.84 6.02 3.12
N PHE A 44 -28.90 5.53 3.93
CA PHE A 44 -28.88 4.17 4.48
C PHE A 44 -29.73 4.07 5.74
N GLN A 45 -29.68 5.05 6.66
CA GLN A 45 -30.55 5.10 7.84
C GLN A 45 -32.03 5.17 7.45
N LEU A 46 -32.37 5.84 6.34
CA LEU A 46 -33.73 5.85 5.78
C LEU A 46 -34.14 4.54 5.07
N LYS A 47 -33.21 3.59 4.85
CA LYS A 47 -33.43 2.36 4.09
C LYS A 47 -32.97 1.08 4.79
N LEU A 48 -32.78 1.10 6.10
CA LEU A 48 -32.66 -0.12 6.93
C LEU A 48 -33.99 -0.90 7.06
N SER A 49 -34.89 -0.78 6.08
CA SER A 49 -35.91 -1.78 5.85
C SER A 49 -35.21 -2.89 5.03
N PRO A 50 -35.11 -4.13 5.53
CA PRO A 50 -34.29 -5.19 4.95
C PRO A 50 -34.87 -5.69 3.63
N LYS A 51 -34.74 -4.89 2.57
CA LYS A 51 -35.03 -5.31 1.21
C LYS A 51 -33.79 -5.99 0.64
N LYS A 52 -33.67 -7.29 0.93
CA LYS A 52 -33.13 -8.43 0.13
C LYS A 52 -32.13 -8.23 -1.03
N SER A 53 -31.44 -7.12 -1.21
CA SER A 53 -30.27 -7.09 -2.08
C SER A 53 -29.06 -7.48 -1.23
N ASN A 54 -28.72 -8.77 -1.23
CA ASN A 54 -27.46 -9.35 -0.73
C ASN A 54 -26.24 -8.83 -1.52
N ARG A 55 -26.19 -7.54 -1.85
CA ARG A 55 -25.07 -6.95 -2.59
C ARG A 55 -24.06 -6.46 -1.58
N PHE A 56 -23.18 -7.35 -1.18
CA PHE A 56 -22.01 -6.96 -0.44
C PHE A 56 -20.99 -6.30 -1.36
N GLY A 57 -20.32 -5.25 -0.86
CA GLY A 57 -19.20 -4.65 -1.55
C GLY A 57 -18.04 -5.65 -1.71
N PRO A 58 -17.27 -5.52 -2.81
CA PRO A 58 -16.12 -6.38 -3.06
C PRO A 58 -14.98 -6.13 -2.06
N VAL A 59 -14.13 -7.14 -1.89
CA VAL A 59 -12.93 -7.08 -1.05
C VAL A 59 -11.69 -6.97 -1.94
N TYR A 60 -10.92 -5.89 -1.78
CA TYR A 60 -9.66 -5.67 -2.47
C TYR A 60 -8.50 -5.90 -1.51
N ILE A 61 -7.65 -6.88 -1.81
CA ILE A 61 -6.47 -7.20 -1.03
C ILE A 61 -5.25 -6.66 -1.75
N ILE A 62 -4.58 -5.71 -1.12
CA ILE A 62 -3.35 -5.09 -1.61
C ILE A 62 -2.20 -5.74 -0.88
N ALA A 63 -1.50 -6.60 -1.60
CA ALA A 63 -0.51 -7.48 -1.03
C ALA A 63 0.85 -7.31 -1.69
N GLY A 64 1.87 -7.86 -1.04
CA GLY A 64 3.23 -7.85 -1.55
C GLY A 64 4.22 -7.81 -0.41
N PRO A 65 5.47 -8.17 -0.69
CA PRO A 65 6.53 -8.12 0.31
C PRO A 65 6.78 -6.68 0.78
N GLU A 66 7.49 -6.52 1.90
CA GLU A 66 7.79 -5.20 2.45
C GLU A 66 8.64 -4.35 1.47
N ARG A 67 8.37 -3.03 1.40
CA ARG A 67 9.03 -2.06 0.50
C ARG A 67 8.79 -2.26 -1.01
N SER A 68 7.78 -3.03 -1.39
CA SER A 68 7.45 -3.32 -2.79
C SER A 68 6.54 -2.32 -3.51
N GLY A 69 6.06 -1.26 -2.84
CA GLY A 69 5.06 -0.34 -3.41
C GLY A 69 3.62 -0.54 -2.97
N THR A 70 3.33 -1.48 -2.07
CA THR A 70 1.96 -1.76 -1.61
C THR A 70 1.21 -0.55 -1.03
N SER A 71 1.91 0.46 -0.50
CA SER A 71 1.26 1.70 -0.06
C SER A 71 0.72 2.53 -1.23
N TRP A 72 1.49 2.65 -2.31
CA TRP A 72 1.03 3.37 -3.52
C TRP A 72 -0.19 2.67 -4.11
N LEU A 73 -0.09 1.35 -4.31
CA LEU A 73 -1.16 0.53 -4.87
C LEU A 73 -2.43 0.56 -4.02
N PHE A 74 -2.27 0.60 -2.70
CA PHE A 74 -3.38 0.71 -1.76
C PHE A 74 -4.12 2.04 -1.90
N ASN A 75 -3.39 3.15 -2.01
CA ASN A 75 -4.00 4.45 -2.20
C ASN A 75 -4.65 4.58 -3.59
N ALA A 76 -4.05 3.98 -4.63
CA ALA A 76 -4.66 3.92 -5.96
C ALA A 76 -6.03 3.23 -5.94
N VAL A 77 -6.13 2.04 -5.33
CA VAL A 77 -7.43 1.35 -5.20
C VAL A 77 -8.43 2.16 -4.37
N ARG A 78 -8.00 2.72 -3.24
CA ARG A 78 -8.87 3.51 -2.36
C ARG A 78 -9.46 4.71 -3.10
N LEU A 79 -8.63 5.48 -3.80
CA LEU A 79 -9.04 6.68 -4.52
C LEU A 79 -9.90 6.36 -5.75
N LEU A 80 -9.56 5.28 -6.47
CA LEU A 80 -10.40 4.80 -7.56
C LEU A 80 -11.83 4.51 -7.10
N LEU A 81 -12.00 3.91 -5.92
CA LEU A 81 -13.33 3.61 -5.34
C LEU A 81 -14.06 4.87 -4.87
N VAL A 82 -13.33 5.89 -4.39
CA VAL A 82 -13.90 7.18 -3.99
C VAL A 82 -14.45 7.94 -5.21
N HIS A 83 -13.71 7.98 -6.31
CA HIS A 83 -14.07 8.74 -7.51
C HIS A 83 -15.04 8.01 -8.46
N GLN A 84 -15.40 6.77 -8.18
CA GLN A 84 -16.25 5.94 -9.06
C GLN A 84 -17.75 6.13 -8.86
N ASP A 85 -18.20 6.99 -7.94
CA ASP A 85 -19.60 7.04 -7.49
C ASP A 85 -20.16 5.63 -7.24
N SER A 86 -19.35 4.79 -6.58
CA SER A 86 -19.65 3.38 -6.35
C SER A 86 -21.05 3.20 -5.75
N PRO A 87 -21.88 2.28 -6.27
CA PRO A 87 -23.22 2.02 -5.71
C PRO A 87 -23.17 1.46 -4.28
N PHE A 88 -21.99 1.01 -3.85
CA PHE A 88 -21.73 0.51 -2.50
C PHE A 88 -21.22 1.61 -1.55
N GLY A 89 -21.08 2.85 -2.02
CA GLY A 89 -20.49 3.94 -1.25
C GLY A 89 -18.96 3.86 -1.14
N PRO A 90 -18.35 4.71 -0.29
CA PRO A 90 -16.92 4.81 -0.13
C PRO A 90 -16.35 3.58 0.59
N ALA A 91 -15.16 3.17 0.16
CA ALA A 91 -14.51 1.99 0.70
C ALA A 91 -14.04 2.17 2.15
N ASP A 92 -14.18 1.13 2.95
CA ASP A 92 -13.43 1.00 4.19
C ASP A 92 -12.04 0.47 3.91
N SER A 93 -11.07 0.89 4.70
CA SER A 93 -9.68 0.51 4.45
C SER A 93 -8.90 0.20 5.71
N TYR A 94 -8.16 -0.91 5.68
CA TYR A 94 -7.44 -1.45 6.82
C TYR A 94 -6.04 -1.90 6.42
N ARG A 95 -5.12 -1.83 7.38
CA ARG A 95 -3.84 -2.53 7.30
C ARG A 95 -3.91 -3.71 8.26
N LEU A 96 -3.79 -4.91 7.74
CA LEU A 96 -3.70 -6.13 8.53
C LEU A 96 -2.30 -6.70 8.42
N ASN A 97 -1.69 -7.03 9.56
CA ASN A 97 -0.39 -7.70 9.54
C ASN A 97 -0.52 -9.14 9.05
N HIS A 98 -1.63 -9.80 9.39
CA HIS A 98 -2.01 -11.13 8.96
C HIS A 98 -3.52 -11.12 8.72
N ILE A 99 -3.98 -11.82 7.69
CA ILE A 99 -5.40 -11.97 7.43
C ILE A 99 -5.84 -13.28 8.10
N THR A 100 -6.58 -13.15 9.19
CA THR A 100 -7.24 -14.26 9.87
C THR A 100 -8.73 -14.26 9.55
N LYS A 101 -9.40 -15.41 9.76
CA LYS A 101 -10.86 -15.50 9.62
C LYS A 101 -11.59 -14.47 10.48
N ASN A 102 -11.20 -14.36 11.76
CA ASN A 102 -11.83 -13.43 12.69
C ASN A 102 -11.62 -11.96 12.29
N ASP A 103 -10.44 -11.62 11.77
CA ASP A 103 -10.19 -10.26 11.25
C ASP A 103 -11.11 -9.96 10.06
N LEU A 104 -11.22 -10.89 9.10
CA LEU A 104 -12.11 -10.73 7.95
C LEU A 104 -13.57 -10.56 8.38
N GLU A 105 -14.10 -11.48 9.20
CA GLU A 105 -15.48 -11.40 9.70
C GLU A 105 -15.75 -10.07 10.39
N THR A 106 -14.83 -9.63 11.27
CA THR A 106 -14.95 -8.34 11.95
C THR A 106 -15.00 -7.18 10.95
N ARG A 107 -14.09 -7.14 9.98
CA ARG A 107 -14.02 -6.04 9.01
C ARG A 107 -15.19 -6.03 8.03
N LEU A 108 -15.71 -7.19 7.65
CA LEU A 108 -16.89 -7.28 6.78
C LEU A 108 -18.14 -6.76 7.49
N ILE A 109 -18.30 -7.04 8.78
CA ILE A 109 -19.38 -6.47 9.61
C ILE A 109 -19.23 -4.96 9.71
N GLU A 110 -18.03 -4.45 10.02
CA GLU A 110 -17.75 -3.00 10.12
C GLU A 110 -17.97 -2.26 8.78
N ALA A 111 -17.62 -2.90 7.66
CA ALA A 111 -17.84 -2.34 6.32
C ALA A 111 -19.32 -2.15 6.00
N CYS A 112 -20.22 -2.93 6.62
CA CYS A 112 -21.67 -2.81 6.48
C CYS A 112 -22.11 -2.79 4.99
N GLY A 113 -21.54 -3.71 4.20
CA GLY A 113 -21.82 -3.83 2.76
C GLY A 113 -21.07 -2.86 1.84
N ARG A 114 -20.25 -1.95 2.38
CA ARG A 114 -19.33 -1.11 1.58
C ARG A 114 -18.14 -1.92 1.06
N PRO A 115 -17.43 -1.45 0.03
CA PRO A 115 -16.21 -2.10 -0.43
C PRO A 115 -15.15 -2.09 0.67
N LEU A 116 -14.31 -3.13 0.73
CA LEU A 116 -13.27 -3.29 1.75
C LEU A 116 -11.90 -3.35 1.09
N VAL A 117 -10.97 -2.49 1.49
CA VAL A 117 -9.58 -2.47 0.99
C VAL A 117 -8.63 -2.88 2.12
N ILE A 118 -7.96 -4.01 1.98
CA ILE A 118 -7.04 -4.56 2.99
C ILE A 118 -5.62 -4.49 2.44
N ARG A 119 -4.73 -3.78 3.13
CA ARG A 119 -3.29 -3.87 2.89
C ARG A 119 -2.65 -4.91 3.80
N THR A 120 -1.92 -5.86 3.22
CA THR A 120 -1.16 -6.89 3.95
C THR A 120 0.20 -7.15 3.32
N MET A 121 1.14 -7.67 4.10
CA MET A 121 2.49 -8.02 3.64
C MET A 121 2.88 -9.46 4.01
N ARG A 122 2.10 -10.09 4.91
CA ARG A 122 2.40 -11.45 5.38
C ARG A 122 1.41 -12.42 4.82
N LYS A 123 1.89 -13.65 4.61
CA LYS A 123 1.05 -14.76 4.21
C LYS A 123 -0.14 -14.90 5.18
N PRO A 124 -1.37 -14.99 4.67
CA PRO A 124 -2.58 -15.18 5.46
C PRO A 124 -2.70 -16.63 5.95
N ASP A 125 -3.69 -16.90 6.79
CA ASP A 125 -4.01 -18.27 7.22
C ASP A 125 -4.45 -19.12 6.01
N SER A 126 -4.28 -20.44 6.07
CA SER A 126 -4.42 -21.32 4.90
C SER A 126 -5.78 -21.26 4.19
N ASN A 127 -6.84 -20.81 4.87
CA ASN A 127 -8.21 -20.87 4.39
C ASN A 127 -8.84 -19.50 4.09
N TRP A 128 -8.07 -18.41 4.13
CA TRP A 128 -8.62 -17.04 3.97
C TRP A 128 -9.45 -16.85 2.68
N ALA A 129 -9.01 -17.44 1.57
CA ALA A 129 -9.67 -17.34 0.28
C ALA A 129 -11.00 -18.10 0.30
N GLN A 130 -10.99 -19.31 0.86
CA GLN A 130 -12.20 -20.11 1.05
C GLN A 130 -13.20 -19.42 1.99
N ASP A 131 -12.71 -18.78 3.07
CA ASP A 131 -13.56 -18.03 3.99
C ASP A 131 -14.24 -16.85 3.27
N LEU A 132 -13.53 -16.13 2.39
CA LEU A 132 -14.12 -15.08 1.55
C LEU A 132 -15.11 -15.64 0.53
N ASP A 133 -14.78 -16.74 -0.16
CA ASP A 133 -15.69 -17.39 -1.11
C ASP A 133 -17.00 -17.81 -0.42
N GLN A 134 -16.91 -18.38 0.79
CA GLN A 134 -18.08 -18.81 1.58
C GLN A 134 -18.91 -17.62 2.09
N SER A 135 -18.28 -16.46 2.31
CA SER A 135 -18.99 -15.24 2.72
C SER A 135 -19.86 -14.65 1.59
N GLY A 136 -19.65 -15.08 0.34
CA GLY A 136 -20.35 -14.55 -0.84
C GLY A 136 -19.84 -13.18 -1.29
N HIS A 137 -18.76 -12.68 -0.70
CA HIS A 137 -18.07 -11.49 -1.17
C HIS A 137 -17.13 -11.84 -2.32
N GLY A 138 -17.27 -11.15 -3.46
CA GLY A 138 -16.22 -11.18 -4.48
C GLY A 138 -14.95 -10.53 -3.95
N TYR A 139 -13.78 -11.12 -4.23
CA TYR A 139 -12.51 -10.53 -3.87
C TYR A 139 -11.55 -10.43 -5.06
N MET A 140 -10.62 -9.48 -4.97
CA MET A 140 -9.50 -9.32 -5.89
C MET A 140 -8.22 -9.09 -5.11
N VAL A 141 -7.16 -9.77 -5.50
CA VAL A 141 -5.82 -9.53 -4.95
C VAL A 141 -5.01 -8.76 -5.97
N PHE A 142 -4.38 -7.67 -5.55
CA PHE A 142 -3.37 -6.98 -6.34
C PHE A 142 -2.05 -7.06 -5.61
N VAL A 143 -1.01 -7.48 -6.32
CA VAL A 143 0.33 -7.61 -5.77
C VAL A 143 1.23 -6.50 -6.29
N SER A 144 2.13 -6.00 -5.45
CA SER A 144 3.20 -5.09 -5.85
C SER A 144 4.55 -5.75 -5.63
N HIS A 145 5.51 -5.45 -6.51
CA HIS A 145 6.90 -5.89 -6.40
C HIS A 145 7.85 -4.78 -6.84
N ARG A 146 9.13 -4.92 -6.50
CA ARG A 146 10.19 -3.90 -6.65
C ARG A 146 11.52 -4.61 -6.87
N ASP A 147 12.43 -3.96 -7.59
CA ASP A 147 13.81 -4.42 -7.75
C ASP A 147 14.44 -4.73 -6.37
N LEU A 148 15.04 -5.93 -6.24
CA LEU A 148 15.59 -6.39 -4.97
C LEU A 148 16.77 -5.53 -4.48
N ARG A 149 17.52 -4.88 -5.39
CA ARG A 149 18.64 -3.99 -5.05
C ARG A 149 18.11 -2.76 -4.32
N ASP A 150 17.10 -2.15 -4.91
CA ASP A 150 16.39 -1.02 -4.31
C ASP A 150 15.78 -1.36 -2.95
N VAL A 151 15.19 -2.56 -2.82
CA VAL A 151 14.63 -3.03 -1.54
C VAL A 151 15.72 -3.15 -0.47
N ILE A 152 16.90 -3.65 -0.83
CA ILE A 152 18.06 -3.72 0.08
C ILE A 152 18.50 -2.33 0.49
N ASP A 153 18.76 -1.46 -0.49
CA ASP A 153 19.26 -0.10 -0.24
C ASP A 153 18.31 0.69 0.66
N ASP A 154 17.01 0.58 0.40
CA ASP A 154 15.96 1.19 1.20
C ASP A 154 15.94 0.62 2.63
N CYS A 155 15.94 -0.70 2.79
CA CYS A 155 15.97 -1.32 4.12
C CYS A 155 17.23 -0.99 4.93
N LEU A 156 18.39 -0.87 4.28
CA LEU A 156 19.64 -0.46 4.92
C LEU A 156 19.58 1.02 5.33
N ALA A 157 19.10 1.90 4.45
CA ALA A 157 19.00 3.34 4.69
C ALA A 157 18.11 3.68 5.88
N ILE A 158 16.98 2.96 6.06
CA ILE A 158 16.06 3.17 7.19
C ILE A 158 16.43 2.34 8.43
N GLY A 159 17.56 1.62 8.42
CA GLY A 159 18.04 0.83 9.55
C GLY A 159 17.22 -0.42 9.87
N TRP A 160 16.41 -0.91 8.92
CA TRP A 160 15.61 -2.14 9.08
C TRP A 160 16.40 -3.40 8.75
N MET A 161 17.59 -3.25 8.16
CA MET A 161 18.48 -4.34 7.79
C MET A 161 19.90 -4.01 8.23
N LYS A 162 20.63 -5.05 8.67
CA LYS A 162 22.06 -4.93 8.99
C LYS A 162 22.89 -5.19 7.73
N HIS A 163 24.09 -4.60 7.66
CA HIS A 163 25.11 -4.88 6.63
C HIS A 163 25.77 -6.24 6.85
N ASP A 164 24.96 -7.30 6.87
CA ASP A 164 25.38 -8.69 7.02
C ASP A 164 24.79 -9.50 5.87
N ILE A 165 25.66 -10.20 5.13
CA ILE A 165 25.22 -10.92 3.92
C ILE A 165 24.22 -12.04 4.24
N GLY A 166 24.34 -12.70 5.40
CA GLY A 166 23.40 -13.74 5.81
C GLY A 166 22.01 -13.16 6.05
N VAL A 167 21.93 -12.00 6.72
CA VAL A 167 20.69 -11.26 6.93
C VAL A 167 20.09 -10.78 5.60
N ILE A 168 20.91 -10.21 4.70
CA ILE A 168 20.46 -9.74 3.38
C ILE A 168 19.85 -10.89 2.57
N LEU A 169 20.59 -12.00 2.41
CA LEU A 169 20.12 -13.15 1.63
C LEU A 169 18.87 -13.80 2.24
N SER A 170 18.80 -13.91 3.57
CA SER A 170 17.60 -14.39 4.26
C SER A 170 16.38 -13.51 3.98
N ARG A 171 16.56 -12.18 3.99
CA ARG A 171 15.50 -11.24 3.67
C ARG A 171 15.06 -11.34 2.21
N LEU A 172 15.99 -11.41 1.26
CA LEU A 172 15.66 -11.59 -0.16
C LEU A 172 14.84 -12.86 -0.38
N LYS A 173 15.24 -13.98 0.23
CA LYS A 173 14.48 -15.23 0.14
C LYS A 173 13.08 -15.11 0.73
N ALA A 174 12.92 -14.41 1.86
CA ALA A 174 11.62 -14.15 2.45
C ALA A 174 10.76 -13.25 1.57
N TYR A 175 11.36 -12.22 0.95
CA TYR A 175 10.71 -11.33 -0.02
C TYR A 175 10.17 -12.12 -1.21
N MET A 176 11.01 -12.95 -1.84
CA MET A 176 10.63 -13.79 -2.99
C MET A 176 9.53 -14.77 -2.63
N THR A 177 9.66 -15.49 -1.51
CA THR A 177 8.62 -16.42 -1.02
C THR A 177 7.28 -15.72 -0.82
N ALA A 178 7.28 -14.52 -0.24
CA ALA A 178 6.06 -13.74 -0.04
C ALA A 178 5.47 -13.25 -1.36
N PHE A 179 6.31 -12.82 -2.30
CA PHE A 179 5.88 -12.40 -3.63
C PHE A 179 5.28 -13.56 -4.42
N ASP A 180 5.94 -14.71 -4.49
CA ASP A 180 5.44 -15.93 -5.15
C ASP A 180 4.05 -16.31 -4.65
N TYR A 181 3.89 -16.31 -3.32
CA TYR A 181 2.61 -16.60 -2.70
C TYR A 181 1.52 -15.63 -3.18
N TRP A 182 1.75 -14.31 -3.05
CA TRP A 182 0.74 -13.33 -3.41
C TRP A 182 0.46 -13.26 -4.90
N ARG A 183 1.49 -13.36 -5.73
CA ARG A 183 1.37 -13.37 -7.20
C ARG A 183 0.53 -14.54 -7.69
N SER A 184 0.67 -15.73 -7.09
CA SER A 184 -0.13 -16.91 -7.47
C SER A 184 -1.64 -16.73 -7.22
N ASN A 185 -2.03 -15.77 -6.38
CA ASN A 185 -3.41 -15.45 -6.07
C ASN A 185 -3.85 -14.10 -6.69
N ALA A 186 -2.95 -13.39 -7.38
CA ALA A 186 -3.17 -12.03 -7.81
C ALA A 186 -3.95 -11.93 -9.13
N LYS A 187 -4.86 -10.97 -9.18
CA LYS A 187 -5.54 -10.50 -10.39
C LYS A 187 -4.65 -9.57 -11.22
N GLY A 188 -3.73 -8.85 -10.58
CA GLY A 188 -2.77 -7.96 -11.22
C GLY A 188 -1.47 -7.86 -10.41
N ASP A 189 -0.37 -7.72 -11.14
CA ASP A 189 0.99 -7.59 -10.61
C ASP A 189 1.58 -6.24 -11.04
N PHE A 190 1.93 -5.41 -10.07
CA PHE A 190 2.36 -4.03 -10.28
C PHE A 190 3.83 -3.87 -9.91
N ARG A 191 4.63 -3.48 -10.89
CA ARG A 191 6.03 -3.15 -10.69
C ARG A 191 6.14 -1.74 -10.09
N TYR A 192 6.82 -1.61 -8.96
CA TYR A 192 7.02 -0.35 -8.23
C TYR A 192 7.62 0.74 -9.14
N GLU A 193 8.61 0.38 -9.95
CA GLU A 193 9.25 1.35 -10.85
C GLU A 193 8.22 1.94 -11.84
N SER A 194 7.34 1.09 -12.39
CA SER A 194 6.27 1.53 -13.29
C SER A 194 5.25 2.43 -12.61
N THR A 195 4.98 2.27 -11.31
CA THR A 195 4.05 3.17 -10.59
C THR A 195 4.59 4.58 -10.40
N HIS A 196 5.91 4.79 -10.59
CA HIS A 196 6.55 6.10 -10.51
C HIS A 196 6.76 6.71 -11.89
N HIS A 197 7.17 5.90 -12.88
CA HIS A 197 7.40 6.36 -14.25
C HIS A 197 6.10 6.60 -15.03
N GLU A 198 5.09 5.75 -14.83
CA GLU A 198 3.85 5.77 -15.61
C GLU A 198 2.60 5.69 -14.70
N PRO A 199 2.48 6.54 -13.66
CA PRO A 199 1.45 6.40 -12.62
C PRO A 199 0.02 6.38 -13.19
N VAL A 200 -0.24 7.21 -14.21
CA VAL A 200 -1.55 7.31 -14.86
C VAL A 200 -1.92 6.00 -15.57
N GLU A 201 -0.98 5.40 -16.31
CA GLU A 201 -1.23 4.15 -17.03
C GLU A 201 -1.39 2.97 -16.07
N GLN A 202 -0.64 2.96 -14.96
CA GLN A 202 -0.83 1.97 -13.90
C GLN A 202 -2.20 2.10 -13.23
N ILE A 203 -2.69 3.32 -12.98
CA ILE A 203 -4.05 3.54 -12.45
C ILE A 203 -5.12 3.10 -13.46
N LYS A 204 -4.96 3.42 -14.76
CA LYS A 204 -5.88 2.93 -15.81
C LYS A 204 -5.88 1.42 -15.90
N HIS A 205 -4.71 0.78 -15.82
CA HIS A 205 -4.60 -0.68 -15.80
C HIS A 205 -5.33 -1.29 -14.59
N LEU A 206 -5.10 -0.74 -13.40
CA LEU A 206 -5.78 -1.15 -12.18
C LEU A 206 -7.30 -1.01 -12.28
N ALA A 207 -7.78 0.13 -12.79
CA ALA A 207 -9.20 0.38 -13.01
C ALA A 207 -9.83 -0.68 -13.95
N ARG A 208 -9.16 -1.02 -15.06
CA ARG A 208 -9.61 -2.09 -15.96
C ARG A 208 -9.71 -3.44 -15.25
N LEU A 209 -8.73 -3.81 -14.42
CA LEU A 209 -8.77 -5.07 -13.67
C LEU A 209 -9.90 -5.11 -12.63
N MET A 210 -10.21 -3.97 -12.02
CA MET A 210 -11.30 -3.79 -11.07
C MET A 210 -12.69 -3.73 -11.75
N GLY A 211 -12.74 -3.60 -13.08
CA GLY A 211 -13.97 -3.43 -13.84
C GLY A 211 -14.62 -2.06 -13.64
N ILE A 212 -13.80 -1.03 -13.42
CA ILE A 212 -14.24 0.35 -13.17
C ILE A 212 -13.69 1.31 -14.24
N GLU A 213 -14.39 2.42 -14.42
CA GLU A 213 -14.00 3.49 -15.31
C GLU A 213 -12.77 4.23 -14.78
N SER A 214 -11.88 4.64 -15.70
CA SER A 214 -10.60 5.27 -15.38
C SER A 214 -10.57 6.79 -15.66
N THR A 215 -11.74 7.44 -15.70
CA THR A 215 -11.91 8.85 -16.07
C THR A 215 -11.16 9.84 -15.17
N HIS A 216 -10.78 9.42 -13.96
CA HIS A 216 -10.08 10.25 -12.98
C HIS A 216 -8.59 9.88 -12.79
N ALA A 217 -8.00 9.08 -13.69
CA ALA A 217 -6.65 8.54 -13.51
C ALA A 217 -5.57 9.62 -13.30
N GLU A 218 -5.58 10.70 -14.07
CA GLU A 218 -4.61 11.80 -13.94
C GLU A 218 -4.76 12.55 -12.61
N HIS A 219 -6.01 12.72 -12.13
CA HIS A 219 -6.27 13.36 -10.85
C HIS A 219 -5.80 12.49 -9.68
N ILE A 220 -6.14 11.20 -9.70
CA ILE A 220 -5.72 10.22 -8.70
C ILE A 220 -4.19 10.12 -8.63
N ALA A 221 -3.50 10.10 -9.79
CA ALA A 221 -2.03 10.08 -9.83
C ALA A 221 -1.43 11.29 -9.09
N ARG A 222 -1.95 12.50 -9.34
CA ARG A 222 -1.52 13.72 -8.65
C ARG A 222 -1.80 13.65 -7.16
N GLU A 223 -2.96 13.15 -6.77
CA GLU A 223 -3.32 13.02 -5.36
C GLU A 223 -2.38 12.06 -4.62
N ILE A 224 -2.11 10.88 -5.18
CA ILE A 224 -1.16 9.91 -4.59
C ILE A 224 0.22 10.55 -4.43
N ASN A 225 0.72 11.24 -5.45
CA ASN A 225 2.02 11.92 -5.40
C ASN A 225 2.05 13.09 -4.41
N SER A 226 0.89 13.66 -4.08
CA SER A 226 0.75 14.71 -3.07
C SER A 226 0.67 14.16 -1.64
N LEU A 227 0.42 12.86 -1.46
CA LEU A 227 0.35 12.24 -0.14
C LEU A 227 1.67 12.43 0.60
N ARG A 228 1.58 12.71 1.89
CA ARG A 228 2.71 12.80 2.80
C ARG A 228 2.42 11.88 3.97
N PRO A 229 3.39 11.08 4.44
CA PRO A 229 3.15 10.32 5.65
C PRO A 229 2.95 11.27 6.82
N GLY A 230 2.03 10.88 7.72
CA GLY A 230 1.75 11.62 8.94
C GLY A 230 3.00 11.79 9.82
N GLN A 231 2.93 12.73 10.77
CA GLN A 231 4.02 13.02 11.71
C GLN A 231 4.10 12.03 12.89
N ALA A 232 3.20 11.05 12.95
CA ALA A 232 3.13 10.08 14.05
C ALA A 232 4.32 9.09 14.04
N ILE A 233 4.53 8.39 15.15
CA ILE A 233 5.61 7.37 15.31
C ILE A 233 5.30 6.08 14.51
N GLY A 234 4.06 5.91 14.03
CA GLY A 234 3.60 4.73 13.30
C GLY A 234 3.10 5.04 11.89
N PRO A 235 2.63 4.02 11.15
CA PRO A 235 2.02 4.24 9.85
C PRO A 235 0.79 5.16 9.96
N ASP A 236 0.67 6.07 9.00
CA ASP A 236 -0.49 6.93 8.85
C ASP A 236 -1.78 6.09 8.75
N GLN A 237 -2.85 6.49 9.43
CA GLN A 237 -4.04 5.65 9.51
C GLN A 237 -4.90 5.68 8.25
N VAL A 238 -4.71 6.62 7.34
CA VAL A 238 -5.48 6.66 6.09
C VAL A 238 -4.65 6.17 4.92
N THR A 239 -3.50 6.80 4.69
CA THR A 239 -2.62 6.45 3.57
C THR A 239 -1.85 5.16 3.82
N LYS A 240 -1.78 4.71 5.08
CA LYS A 240 -0.95 3.56 5.53
C LYS A 240 0.54 3.73 5.18
N MET A 241 0.96 4.97 4.91
CA MET A 241 2.35 5.32 4.67
C MET A 241 3.14 5.38 5.98
N TRP A 242 4.36 4.87 5.97
CA TRP A 242 5.28 4.97 7.10
C TRP A 242 5.99 6.32 7.10
N PRO A 243 6.21 6.95 8.27
CA PRO A 243 6.98 8.20 8.40
C PRO A 243 8.35 8.14 7.71
N ALA A 244 9.04 6.99 7.83
CA ALA A 244 10.34 6.75 7.21
C ALA A 244 10.32 6.73 5.66
N GLN A 245 9.15 6.71 5.01
CA GLN A 245 9.07 6.86 3.55
C GLN A 245 9.46 8.27 3.08
N ARG A 246 9.46 9.30 3.97
CA ARG A 246 9.88 10.68 3.67
C ARG A 246 11.29 10.84 3.12
N VAL A 247 12.22 9.99 3.55
CA VAL A 247 13.67 10.24 3.34
C VAL A 247 14.11 9.90 1.90
N ILE A 248 13.36 9.03 1.22
CA ILE A 248 13.79 8.48 -0.08
C ILE A 248 13.14 9.22 -1.25
N GLU A 249 11.86 9.59 -1.14
CA GLU A 249 11.11 10.24 -2.23
C GLU A 249 11.57 11.68 -2.50
N ALA A 250 11.94 12.45 -1.46
CA ALA A 250 12.50 13.80 -1.63
C ALA A 250 13.83 13.81 -2.40
N SER A 251 14.62 12.75 -2.28
CA SER A 251 15.91 12.62 -2.97
C SER A 251 15.75 12.36 -4.48
N LEU A 252 14.60 11.80 -4.89
CA LEU A 252 14.28 11.52 -6.30
C LEU A 252 13.62 12.70 -6.99
N ALA A 253 12.79 13.49 -6.28
CA ALA A 253 12.09 14.66 -6.85
C ALA A 253 13.03 15.83 -7.20
N ASP A 254 14.16 16.00 -6.49
CA ASP A 254 15.15 17.05 -6.78
C ASP A 254 16.05 16.72 -8.01
N GLY A 255 15.58 15.88 -8.94
CA GLY A 255 16.32 15.44 -10.12
C GLY A 255 15.93 16.10 -11.45
N ASP A 256 14.73 16.69 -11.55
CA ASP A 256 14.10 16.95 -12.86
C ASP A 256 14.20 18.40 -13.38
N ASP A 257 14.90 19.30 -12.70
CA ASP A 257 14.93 20.74 -13.07
C ASP A 257 16.32 21.22 -13.54
N LYS A 258 17.06 20.39 -14.28
CA LYS A 258 18.30 20.82 -14.94
C LYS A 258 18.32 20.47 -16.43
N ASP A 259 18.14 21.54 -17.20
CA ASP A 259 18.31 21.70 -18.65
C ASP A 259 19.12 20.62 -19.39
N ASP A 260 18.50 20.19 -20.50
CA ASP A 260 19.04 19.41 -21.61
C ASP A 260 20.53 19.67 -21.91
N LYS A 261 21.38 18.82 -21.33
CA LYS A 261 22.62 18.41 -21.98
C LYS A 261 22.70 16.89 -21.95
N GLN A 262 22.32 16.32 -23.08
CA GLN A 262 22.47 14.92 -23.44
C GLN A 262 23.93 14.49 -23.24
N THR A 263 24.21 13.80 -22.13
CA THR A 263 25.43 13.02 -21.95
C THR A 263 25.02 11.62 -21.55
N ASP A 264 25.43 10.64 -22.37
CA ASP A 264 25.27 9.20 -22.16
C ASP A 264 26.04 8.71 -20.92
N ASN A 265 25.58 9.11 -19.73
CA ASN A 265 26.09 8.59 -18.47
C ASN A 265 25.00 7.73 -17.82
N GLU A 266 25.33 6.45 -17.68
CA GLU A 266 24.70 5.50 -16.78
C GLU A 266 24.31 6.21 -15.47
N HIS A 267 23.06 6.06 -15.05
CA HIS A 267 22.54 6.61 -13.79
C HIS A 267 23.43 6.16 -12.62
N GLU A 268 24.37 7.01 -12.19
CA GLU A 268 25.03 6.86 -10.90
C GLU A 268 23.98 7.10 -9.81
N PRO A 269 23.64 6.10 -8.97
CA PRO A 269 22.68 6.30 -7.90
C PRO A 269 23.21 7.37 -6.93
N LYS A 270 22.37 8.37 -6.62
CA LYS A 270 22.66 9.42 -5.64
C LYS A 270 23.13 8.75 -4.34
N LYS A 271 24.36 9.05 -3.92
CA LYS A 271 25.02 8.44 -2.75
C LYS A 271 24.12 8.58 -1.52
N ALA A 272 23.57 7.45 -1.05
CA ALA A 272 22.92 7.36 0.24
C ALA A 272 23.82 7.98 1.32
N VAL A 273 23.22 8.70 2.28
CA VAL A 273 23.94 9.24 3.44
C VAL A 273 24.64 8.08 4.12
N VAL A 274 25.96 8.00 3.95
CA VAL A 274 26.78 6.93 4.52
C VAL A 274 26.74 7.11 6.03
N VAL A 275 25.99 6.24 6.72
CA VAL A 275 26.01 6.19 8.18
C VAL A 275 27.42 5.80 8.60
N PRO A 276 28.17 6.66 9.32
CA PRO A 276 29.55 6.37 9.69
C PRO A 276 29.63 5.07 10.49
N GLY A 277 30.52 4.15 10.06
CA GLY A 277 30.75 2.87 10.73
C GLY A 277 30.10 1.64 10.09
N GLN A 278 29.40 1.78 8.95
CA GLN A 278 28.89 0.61 8.23
C GLN A 278 29.98 -0.07 7.39
N ALA A 279 30.17 -1.37 7.60
CA ALA A 279 31.09 -2.18 6.81
C ALA A 279 30.62 -2.25 5.35
N LYS A 280 31.53 -2.02 4.41
CA LYS A 280 31.25 -2.21 2.98
C LYS A 280 31.18 -3.70 2.67
N LEU A 281 30.15 -4.13 1.95
CA LEU A 281 30.07 -5.48 1.40
C LEU A 281 31.27 -5.77 0.50
N THR A 282 31.87 -6.94 0.68
CA THR A 282 32.93 -7.49 -0.17
C THR A 282 32.40 -7.81 -1.58
N GLU A 283 33.30 -7.91 -2.57
CA GLU A 283 32.90 -8.24 -3.94
C GLU A 283 32.21 -9.61 -4.04
N ASN A 284 32.66 -10.59 -3.25
CA ASN A 284 32.02 -11.90 -3.19
C ASN A 284 30.57 -11.82 -2.66
N GLU A 285 30.30 -10.97 -1.68
CA GLU A 285 28.96 -10.74 -1.14
C GLU A 285 28.06 -10.02 -2.14
N ARG A 286 28.60 -9.01 -2.84
CA ARG A 286 27.88 -8.33 -3.93
C ARG A 286 27.52 -9.30 -5.06
N ARG A 287 28.43 -10.21 -5.42
CA ARG A 287 28.15 -11.27 -6.39
C ARG A 287 26.99 -12.16 -5.95
N LYS A 288 26.96 -12.63 -4.70
CA LYS A 288 25.84 -13.44 -4.19
C LYS A 288 24.49 -12.71 -4.27
N ILE A 289 24.47 -11.40 -4.01
CA ILE A 289 23.26 -10.58 -4.15
C ILE A 289 22.85 -10.49 -5.63
N ARG A 290 23.81 -10.26 -6.54
CA ARG A 290 23.54 -10.27 -7.99
C ARG A 290 22.99 -11.60 -8.47
N ASP A 291 23.50 -12.73 -7.98
CA ASP A 291 23.03 -14.05 -8.37
C ASP A 291 21.55 -14.26 -7.98
N VAL A 292 21.15 -13.83 -6.77
CA VAL A 292 19.73 -13.89 -6.33
C VAL A 292 18.86 -12.90 -7.11
N HIS A 293 19.38 -11.71 -7.42
CA HIS A 293 18.68 -10.73 -8.24
C HIS A 293 18.46 -11.23 -9.67
N SER A 294 19.47 -11.86 -10.28
CA SER A 294 19.35 -12.49 -11.61
C SER A 294 18.30 -13.60 -11.60
N ASP A 295 18.31 -14.49 -10.60
CA ASP A 295 17.28 -15.54 -10.47
C ASP A 295 15.86 -14.95 -10.34
N PHE A 296 15.70 -13.84 -9.61
CA PHE A 296 14.43 -13.11 -9.54
C PHE A 296 14.05 -12.52 -10.91
N HIS A 297 14.98 -11.86 -11.57
CA HIS A 297 14.81 -11.22 -12.87
C HIS A 297 14.38 -12.24 -13.94
N ASP A 298 15.10 -13.37 -14.02
CA ASP A 298 14.87 -14.46 -14.96
C ASP A 298 13.50 -15.12 -14.75
N ARG A 299 13.06 -15.28 -13.50
CA ARG A 299 11.76 -15.88 -13.17
C ARG A 299 10.57 -14.99 -13.53
N TYR A 300 10.69 -13.68 -13.30
CA TYR A 300 9.55 -12.78 -13.37
C TYR A 300 9.54 -11.86 -14.58
N GLY A 301 10.55 -12.00 -15.46
CA GLY A 301 10.59 -11.30 -16.74
C GLY A 301 10.79 -9.80 -16.59
N TYR A 302 11.64 -9.40 -15.64
CA TYR A 302 12.22 -8.08 -15.71
C TYR A 302 13.05 -8.02 -17.01
N ILE A 303 12.92 -6.94 -17.77
CA ILE A 303 13.78 -6.59 -18.90
C ILE A 303 14.14 -5.12 -18.66
#